data_AF-A0A442HA03-F1
#
_entry.id   AF-A0A442HA03-F1
#
_cell.length_a   1.000
_cell.length_b   1.000
_cell.length_c   1.000
_cell.angle_alpha   90.00
_cell.angle_beta   90.00
_cell.angle_gamma   90.00
#
_symmetry.space_group_name_H-M   'P 1'
#
loop_
_entity.id
_entity.type
_entity.pdbx_description
1 polymer ?
#
loop_
_entity_poly.entity_id
_entity_poly.type
_entity_poly.pdbx_seq_one_letter_code
_entity_poly.pdbx_strand_id
1 'polypeptide(L)'
;MHLQCACALAGALMLGATGMASACQPGDARLAGHYYLNGVMEVGSELLLNKDGSFEFALAYGANDQYGKGCWVRKGSTVEVI
;
A
#
# COMPACT_ATOMS: atom_id res chain seq x y z
N MET A 1 -57.16 2.95 -23.84
CA MET A 1 -56.10 3.00 -24.86
C MET A 1 -54.90 2.25 -24.31
N HIS A 2 -54.67 1.08 -24.89
CA HIS A 2 -53.57 0.17 -24.59
C HIS A 2 -52.24 0.79 -25.06
N LEU A 3 -51.18 0.66 -24.25
CA LEU A 3 -50.03 -0.18 -24.65
C LEU A 3 -49.10 -0.41 -23.45
N GLN A 4 -49.13 -1.64 -22.92
CA GLN A 4 -48.05 -2.19 -22.13
C GLN A 4 -46.80 -2.32 -23.01
N CYS A 5 -45.71 -1.68 -22.59
CA CYS A 5 -44.38 -1.94 -23.13
C CYS A 5 -43.76 -3.07 -22.30
N ALA A 6 -43.96 -4.30 -22.76
CA ALA A 6 -43.17 -5.44 -22.33
C ALA A 6 -41.84 -5.37 -23.09
N CYS A 7 -40.70 -5.31 -22.39
CA CYS A 7 -39.45 -5.80 -22.94
C CYS A 7 -38.42 -6.07 -21.85
N ALA A 8 -38.06 -7.36 -21.79
CA ALA A 8 -36.79 -7.94 -21.36
C ALA A 8 -36.37 -7.79 -19.89
N LEU A 9 -36.47 -8.94 -19.20
CA LEU A 9 -35.48 -9.34 -18.21
C LEU A 9 -34.08 -9.22 -18.84
N ALA A 10 -33.27 -8.26 -18.38
CA ALA A 10 -31.83 -8.28 -18.55
C ALA A 10 -31.22 -8.46 -17.16
N GLY A 11 -30.56 -9.60 -16.97
CA GLY A 11 -30.08 -10.08 -15.69
C GLY A 11 -29.24 -9.05 -14.94
N ALA A 12 -29.54 -8.90 -13.65
CA ALA A 12 -28.62 -8.31 -12.71
C ALA A 12 -27.39 -9.21 -12.61
N LEU A 13 -26.42 -9.00 -13.50
CA LEU A 13 -25.06 -9.44 -13.28
C LEU A 13 -24.56 -8.62 -12.10
N MET A 14 -24.72 -9.17 -10.89
CA MET A 14 -24.00 -8.70 -9.72
C MET A 14 -22.52 -8.86 -10.07
N LEU A 15 -21.92 -7.81 -10.63
CA LEU A 15 -20.47 -7.69 -10.71
C LEU A 15 -20.00 -7.80 -9.27
N GLY A 16 -19.52 -8.98 -8.90
CA GLY A 16 -18.77 -9.16 -7.67
C GLY A 16 -17.66 -8.12 -7.72
N ALA A 17 -17.73 -7.14 -6.84
CA ALA A 17 -16.61 -6.26 -6.56
C ALA A 17 -15.52 -7.16 -5.96
N THR A 18 -14.76 -7.83 -6.81
CA THR A 18 -13.51 -8.47 -6.45
C THR A 18 -12.65 -7.36 -5.87
N GLY A 19 -12.39 -7.43 -4.56
CA GLY A 19 -11.75 -6.37 -3.81
C GLY A 19 -10.52 -5.83 -4.53
N MET A 20 -10.64 -4.61 -5.06
CA MET A 20 -9.46 -3.82 -5.40
C MET A 20 -8.74 -3.63 -4.08
N ALA A 21 -7.58 -4.29 -3.92
CA ALA A 21 -6.67 -3.95 -2.84
C ALA A 21 -6.51 -2.43 -2.89
N SER A 22 -6.83 -1.77 -1.77
CA SER A 22 -6.71 -0.31 -1.70
C SER A 22 -5.27 0.04 -2.03
N ALA A 23 -5.07 0.71 -3.17
CA ALA A 23 -3.77 1.26 -3.50
C ALA A 23 -3.36 2.24 -2.40
N CYS A 24 -2.06 2.28 -2.10
CA CYS A 24 -1.53 3.29 -1.19
C CYS A 24 -1.87 4.68 -1.71
N GLN A 25 -2.08 5.61 -0.78
CA GLN A 25 -2.27 7.01 -1.14
C GLN A 25 -0.90 7.67 -1.24
N PRO A 26 -0.68 8.57 -2.22
CA PRO A 26 0.60 9.24 -2.38
C PRO A 26 1.11 9.84 -1.07
N GLY A 27 2.36 9.51 -0.71
CA GLY A 27 3.00 10.02 0.50
C GLY A 27 3.52 11.46 0.33
N ASP A 28 4.00 12.07 1.42
CA ASP A 28 4.69 13.37 1.35
C ASP A 28 5.99 13.19 0.55
N ALA A 29 6.04 13.70 -0.68
CA ALA A 29 7.15 13.49 -1.60
C ALA A 29 8.52 13.97 -1.07
N ARG A 30 8.55 14.85 -0.04
CA ARG A 30 9.80 15.30 0.60
C ARG A 30 10.39 14.27 1.55
N LEU A 31 9.60 13.31 2.01
CA LEU A 31 10.01 12.20 2.86
C LEU A 31 10.24 10.91 2.06
N ALA A 32 9.94 10.91 0.76
CA ALA A 32 10.23 9.74 -0.07
C ALA A 32 11.74 9.59 -0.26
N GLY A 33 12.26 8.37 -0.07
CA GLY A 33 13.68 8.09 -0.17
C GLY A 33 14.10 6.81 0.55
N HIS A 34 15.40 6.53 0.46
CA HIS A 34 16.05 5.42 1.16
C HIS A 34 16.58 5.89 2.52
N TYR A 35 16.28 5.12 3.55
CA TYR A 35 16.72 5.37 4.92
C TYR A 35 17.52 4.16 5.40
N TYR A 36 18.78 4.39 5.73
CA TYR A 36 19.70 3.34 6.17
C TYR A 36 19.96 3.44 7.67
N LEU A 37 19.94 2.28 8.34
CA LEU A 37 20.45 2.18 9.70
C LEU A 37 21.97 2.42 9.68
N ASN A 38 22.44 3.29 10.57
CA ASN A 38 23.86 3.65 10.68
C ASN A 38 24.34 3.51 12.13
N GLY A 39 25.63 3.23 12.30
CA GLY A 39 26.29 3.21 13.61
C GLY A 39 26.02 1.95 14.46
N VAL A 40 25.45 0.89 13.87
CA VAL A 40 25.21 -0.39 14.55
C VAL A 40 26.07 -1.47 13.89
N MET A 41 26.78 -2.26 14.70
CA MET A 41 27.60 -3.38 14.22
C MET A 41 26.72 -4.59 13.90
N GLU A 42 27.07 -5.32 12.84
CA GLU A 42 26.48 -6.61 12.45
C GLU A 42 24.96 -6.59 12.14
N VAL A 43 24.37 -5.39 12.03
CA VAL A 43 22.97 -5.19 11.65
C VAL A 43 22.92 -4.32 10.40
N GLY A 44 22.24 -4.80 9.37
CA GLY A 44 21.89 -4.01 8.19
C GLY A 44 20.39 -3.78 8.16
N SER A 45 19.94 -2.56 7.90
CA SER A 45 18.52 -2.30 7.64
C SER A 45 18.33 -1.14 6.68
N GLU A 46 17.32 -1.28 5.85
CA GLU A 46 16.86 -0.28 4.91
C GLU A 46 15.34 -0.14 5.00
N LEU A 47 14.87 1.11 4.97
CA LEU A 47 13.48 1.48 4.73
C LEU A 47 13.43 2.34 3.47
N LEU A 48 12.70 1.90 2.47
CA LEU A 48 12.37 2.67 1.28
C LEU A 48 10.95 3.21 1.40
N LEU A 49 10.81 4.54 1.32
CA LEU A 49 9.53 5.21 1.20
C LEU A 49 9.34 5.67 -0.25
N ASN A 50 8.43 5.02 -0.99
CA ASN A 50 8.11 5.40 -2.36
C ASN A 50 7.14 6.59 -2.39
N LYS A 51 7.21 7.40 -3.46
CA LYS A 51 6.34 8.59 -3.64
C LYS A 51 4.86 8.22 -3.78
N ASP A 52 4.57 7.02 -4.25
CA ASP A 52 3.21 6.49 -4.38
C ASP A 52 2.58 6.07 -3.05
N GLY A 53 3.31 6.22 -1.94
CA GLY A 53 2.85 5.86 -0.61
C GLY A 53 3.09 4.40 -0.25
N SER A 54 3.74 3.60 -1.10
CA SER A 54 4.20 2.27 -0.71
C SER A 54 5.53 2.33 0.03
N PHE A 55 5.79 1.35 0.91
CA PHE A 55 7.09 1.18 1.54
C PHE A 55 7.64 -0.24 1.30
N GLU A 56 8.96 -0.35 1.38
CA GLU A 56 9.68 -1.61 1.46
C GLU A 56 10.67 -1.54 2.63
N PHE A 57 10.82 -2.63 3.36
CA PHE A 57 11.69 -2.75 4.52
C PHE A 57 12.51 -4.03 4.43
N ALA A 58 13.78 -3.94 4.80
CA ALA A 58 14.65 -5.07 5.05
C ALA A 58 15.43 -4.87 6.36
N LEU A 59 15.61 -5.97 7.09
CA LEU A 59 16.51 -6.06 8.25
C LEU A 59 17.26 -7.39 8.17
N ALA A 60 18.58 -7.32 8.33
CA ALA A 60 19.46 -8.47 8.41
C ALA A 60 20.26 -8.39 9.70
N TYR A 61 20.26 -9.47 10.48
CA TYR A 61 21.04 -9.63 11.69
C TYR A 61 21.43 -11.11 11.90
N GLY A 62 22.72 -11.42 11.74
CA GLY A 62 23.20 -12.80 11.84
C GLY A 62 22.51 -13.72 10.82
N ALA A 63 21.72 -14.68 11.32
CA ALA A 63 20.90 -15.59 10.50
C ALA A 63 19.41 -15.20 10.44
N ASN A 64 19.05 -13.99 10.90
CA ASN A 64 17.69 -13.46 10.86
C ASN A 64 17.58 -12.41 9.75
N ASP A 65 16.71 -12.67 8.78
CA ASP A 65 16.33 -11.74 7.73
C ASP A 65 14.82 -11.47 7.80
N GLN A 66 14.44 -10.20 7.88
CA GLN A 66 13.04 -9.76 7.90
C GLN A 66 12.78 -8.80 6.76
N TYR A 67 11.59 -8.94 6.18
CA TYR A 67 11.13 -8.11 5.07
C TYR A 67 9.72 -7.63 5.34
N GLY A 68 9.42 -6.41 4.91
CA GLY A 68 8.10 -5.80 5.05
C GLY A 68 7.75 -4.99 3.81
N LYS A 69 6.47 -4.97 3.46
CA LYS A 69 5.91 -4.09 2.44
C LYS A 69 4.49 -3.69 2.81
N GLY A 70 4.08 -2.52 2.39
CA GLY A 70 2.74 -2.00 2.67
C GLY A 70 2.62 -0.55 2.27
N CYS A 71 1.75 0.18 2.95
CA CYS A 71 1.58 1.61 2.73
C CYS A 71 2.22 2.42 3.84
N TRP A 72 2.51 3.69 3.60
CA TRP A 72 2.95 4.61 4.63
C TRP A 72 2.20 5.92 4.56
N VAL A 73 2.09 6.58 5.71
CA VAL A 73 1.44 7.88 5.85
C VAL A 73 2.23 8.77 6.78
N ARG A 74 2.18 10.08 6.54
CA ARG A 74 2.66 11.08 7.48
C ARG A 74 1.53 11.51 8.41
N LYS A 75 1.71 11.33 9.71
CA LYS A 75 0.81 11.85 10.76
C LYS A 75 1.56 12.87 11.60
N GLY A 76 1.31 14.16 11.33
CA GLY A 76 2.03 15.26 11.98
C GLY A 76 3.54 15.21 11.71
N SER A 77 4.32 14.95 12.76
CA SER A 77 5.78 14.80 12.70
C SER A 77 6.25 13.34 12.54
N THR A 78 5.33 12.38 12.47
CA THR A 78 5.63 10.94 12.42
C THR A 78 5.35 10.36 11.04
N VAL A 79 6.19 9.43 10.61
CA VAL A 79 5.90 8.52 9.50
C VAL A 79 5.48 7.18 10.09
N GLU A 80 4.33 6.66 9.64
CA GLU A 80 3.80 5.37 10.04
C GLU A 80 3.71 4.45 8.81
N VAL A 81 4.16 3.20 8.97
CA VAL A 81 3.94 2.12 8.00
C VAL A 81 2.71 1.31 8.43
N ILE A 82 1.89 0.90 7.46
CA ILE A 82 0.57 0.26 7.64
C ILE A 82 0.40 -0.93 6.70
#